data_AF-A0A1V5LKM3-F1
#
_entry.id   AF-A0A1V5LKM3-F1
#
_cell.length_a   1.000
_cell.length_b   1.000
_cell.length_c   1.000
_cell.angle_alpha   90.00
_cell.angle_beta   90.00
_cell.angle_gamma   90.00
#
_symmetry.space_group_name_H-M   'P 1'
#
loop_
_entity.id
_entity.type
_entity.pdbx_description
1 polymer ?
#
loop_
_entity_poly.entity_id
_entity_poly.type
_entity_poly.pdbx_seq_one_letter_code
_entity_poly.pdbx_strand_id
1 'polypeptide(L)'
;MLYEYNRYTKPAKPAPPEKNWFLIINLVLALVLGTISLIVQFSNKPPVARFDEARRDVARARQLQAAVYAPDQLRMAEHYLEQSRLMWASENQRWMYHRNFSRVETMAQKASDMAEYAAMRSVTLRDSLRWVAATGINLTKKRIADIRSQFADMPMEGQVRQQIAFSELAIYESEEAFKRGDFRRAVARYQIASKKIGSAGDEVTQILNGYFVNAPKWRKWVQQTIRWSAEKNEPVIIVDKLAHRCHVYRNGVKTAEFPVELGPNWLGHKRQRGDGATPEGLYHVKRKKSGHRTAYYKALEINYPNAEDVAQFRAAQARGDIARNAGIGGLIEVHGDGGKGANWTAGCVALRNRDMDTLYSMVGEGTPVTIVGSLRGISTAYSENSAAPDGKGQNTAK
;
A
#
# COMPACT_ATOMS: atom_id res chain seq x y z
N MET A 1 -52.38 78.07 122.13
CA MET A 1 -51.47 76.91 122.23
C MET A 1 -51.30 76.37 120.81
N LEU A 2 -50.18 76.57 120.10
CA LEU A 2 -48.92 75.80 120.20
C LEU A 2 -49.24 74.28 120.12
N TYR A 3 -48.85 73.52 119.09
CA TYR A 3 -47.47 73.14 118.74
C TYR A 3 -47.34 72.49 117.33
N GLU A 4 -46.20 72.77 116.69
CA GLU A 4 -45.25 72.00 115.85
C GLU A 4 -45.68 70.77 115.00
N TYR A 5 -45.36 70.69 113.70
CA TYR A 5 -44.07 70.49 112.97
C TYR A 5 -43.69 69.00 112.78
N ASN A 6 -43.75 68.51 111.53
CA ASN A 6 -42.66 67.71 110.98
C ASN A 6 -42.65 67.70 109.44
N ARG A 7 -41.49 67.96 108.85
CA ARG A 7 -41.23 67.92 107.40
C ARG A 7 -40.74 66.52 107.01
N TYR A 8 -41.36 65.91 106.01
CA TYR A 8 -40.79 64.77 105.29
C TYR A 8 -40.43 65.18 103.85
N THR A 9 -39.13 65.21 103.58
CA THR A 9 -38.54 65.36 102.25
C THR A 9 -38.71 64.07 101.45
N LYS A 10 -39.32 64.16 100.26
CA LYS A 10 -39.46 63.07 99.29
C LYS A 10 -38.09 62.70 98.69
N PRO A 11 -37.73 61.41 98.58
CA PRO A 11 -36.50 60.99 97.89
C PRO A 11 -36.59 61.26 96.38
N ALA A 12 -35.45 61.63 95.78
CA ALA A 12 -35.30 61.83 94.34
C ALA A 12 -35.58 60.53 93.57
N LYS A 13 -36.35 60.62 92.48
CA LYS A 13 -36.63 59.48 91.59
C LYS A 13 -35.33 59.00 90.93
N PRO A 14 -35.07 57.68 90.85
CA PRO A 14 -33.93 57.16 90.11
C PRO A 14 -34.06 57.53 88.63
N ALA A 15 -32.96 57.95 88.00
CA ALA A 15 -32.89 58.16 86.56
C ALA A 15 -33.26 56.84 85.83
N PRO A 16 -34.08 56.89 84.76
CA PRO A 16 -34.42 55.68 84.02
C PRO A 16 -33.12 55.08 83.43
N PRO A 17 -32.96 53.74 83.44
CA PRO A 17 -31.77 53.12 82.88
C PRO A 17 -31.61 53.52 81.41
N GLU A 18 -30.47 54.10 81.05
CA GLU A 18 -30.16 54.39 79.64
C GLU A 18 -30.21 53.07 78.86
N LYS A 19 -31.15 52.97 77.93
CA LYS A 19 -31.22 51.83 77.02
C LYS A 19 -29.92 51.83 76.20
N ASN A 20 -29.03 50.88 76.48
CA ASN A 20 -27.82 50.63 75.69
C ASN A 20 -28.20 50.04 74.33
N TRP A 21 -28.79 50.88 73.48
CA TRP A 21 -29.17 50.56 72.10
C TRP A 21 -27.99 49.98 71.32
N PHE A 22 -26.77 50.40 71.62
CA PHE A 22 -25.56 49.81 71.08
C PHE A 22 -25.42 48.30 71.36
N LEU A 23 -25.67 47.84 72.59
CA LEU A 23 -25.60 46.41 72.94
C LEU A 23 -26.72 45.61 72.27
N ILE A 24 -27.92 46.17 72.18
CA ILE A 24 -29.08 45.52 71.53
C ILE A 24 -28.85 45.39 70.02
N ILE A 25 -28.37 46.45 69.36
CA ILE A 25 -28.08 46.44 67.92
C ILE A 25 -26.97 45.43 67.61
N ASN A 26 -25.89 45.38 68.39
CA ASN A 26 -24.81 44.40 68.20
C ASN A 26 -25.28 42.96 68.46
N LEU A 27 -26.16 42.73 69.44
CA LEU A 27 -26.74 41.40 69.70
C LEU A 27 -27.62 40.94 68.53
N VAL A 28 -28.48 41.81 68.01
CA VAL A 28 -29.32 41.52 66.83
C VAL A 28 -28.44 41.25 65.61
N LEU A 29 -27.41 42.06 65.38
CA LEU A 29 -26.46 41.85 64.29
C LEU A 29 -25.73 40.51 64.44
N ALA A 30 -25.28 40.15 65.64
CA ALA A 30 -24.63 38.87 65.92
C ALA A 30 -25.59 37.69 65.70
N LEU A 31 -26.87 37.81 66.06
CA LEU A 31 -27.89 36.80 65.79
C LEU A 31 -28.22 36.69 64.30
N VAL A 32 -28.25 37.80 63.56
CA VAL A 32 -28.47 37.80 62.11
C VAL A 32 -27.26 37.20 61.39
N LEU A 33 -26.04 37.59 61.73
CA LEU A 33 -24.81 37.01 61.17
C LEU A 33 -24.67 35.53 61.56
N GLY A 34 -25.01 35.18 62.80
CA GLY A 34 -25.03 33.80 63.29
C GLY A 34 -26.05 32.94 62.55
N THR A 35 -27.27 33.44 62.33
CA THR A 35 -28.28 32.75 61.53
C THR A 35 -27.82 32.63 60.08
N ILE A 36 -27.37 33.70 59.41
CA ILE A 36 -26.82 33.66 58.04
C ILE A 36 -25.66 32.66 57.92
N SER A 37 -24.74 32.64 58.89
CA SER A 37 -23.64 31.67 58.92
C SER A 37 -24.15 30.24 59.01
N LEU A 38 -25.16 29.99 59.85
CA LEU A 38 -25.85 28.71 59.95
C LEU A 38 -26.53 28.33 58.62
N ILE A 39 -27.22 29.29 57.97
CA ILE A 39 -27.87 29.12 56.67
C ILE A 39 -26.85 28.66 55.62
N VAL A 40 -25.71 29.33 55.55
CA VAL A 40 -24.64 28.99 54.59
C VAL A 40 -24.03 27.63 54.91
N GLN A 41 -23.79 27.32 56.19
CA GLN A 41 -23.15 26.07 56.61
C GLN A 41 -24.00 24.82 56.33
N PHE A 42 -25.32 24.92 56.47
CA PHE A 42 -26.25 23.82 56.17
C PHE A 42 -26.83 23.85 54.75
N SER A 43 -26.46 24.83 53.92
CA SER A 43 -26.87 24.87 52.52
C SER A 43 -26.16 23.78 51.70
N ASN A 44 -26.88 23.19 50.74
CA ASN A 44 -26.28 22.26 49.78
C ASN A 44 -25.26 23.02 48.94
N LYS A 45 -23.99 22.61 49.00
CA LYS A 45 -22.90 23.27 48.28
C LYS A 45 -22.88 22.80 46.81
N PRO A 46 -22.54 23.69 45.86
CA PRO A 46 -22.38 23.30 44.46
C PRO A 46 -21.27 22.24 44.26
N PRO A 47 -21.43 21.28 43.34
CA PRO A 47 -20.49 20.18 43.13
C PRO A 47 -19.32 20.58 42.21
N VAL A 48 -18.59 21.64 42.59
CA VAL A 48 -17.53 22.25 41.76
C VAL A 48 -16.46 21.24 41.36
N ALA A 49 -15.93 20.48 42.32
CA ALA A 49 -14.86 19.52 42.07
C ALA A 49 -15.23 18.44 41.05
N ARG A 50 -16.46 17.90 41.14
CA ARG A 50 -16.98 16.88 40.23
C ARG A 50 -17.22 17.41 38.82
N PHE A 51 -17.78 18.61 38.72
CA PHE A 51 -17.97 19.24 37.42
C PHE A 51 -16.63 19.57 36.74
N ASP A 52 -15.67 20.09 37.50
CA ASP A 52 -14.32 20.38 36.99
C ASP A 52 -13.56 19.13 36.58
N GLU A 53 -13.73 18.02 37.32
CA GLU A 53 -13.24 16.69 36.94
C GLU A 53 -13.81 16.26 35.57
N ALA A 54 -15.13 16.22 35.44
CA ALA A 54 -15.79 15.85 34.18
C ALA A 54 -15.35 16.75 33.00
N ARG A 55 -15.18 18.06 33.25
CA ARG A 55 -14.67 19.00 32.24
C ARG A 55 -13.23 18.67 31.80
N ARG A 56 -12.35 18.32 32.75
CA ARG A 56 -10.97 17.90 32.45
C ARG A 56 -10.95 16.60 31.66
N ASP A 57 -11.79 15.63 32.01
CA ASP A 57 -11.85 14.33 31.32
C ASP A 57 -12.33 14.48 29.88
N VAL A 58 -13.37 15.28 29.64
CA VAL A 58 -13.83 15.59 28.27
C VAL A 58 -12.72 16.29 27.47
N ALA A 59 -12.00 17.23 28.09
CA ALA A 59 -10.86 17.89 27.44
C ALA A 59 -9.73 16.91 27.10
N ARG A 60 -9.41 15.99 28.03
CA ARG A 60 -8.42 14.92 27.82
C ARG A 60 -8.83 13.98 26.68
N ALA A 61 -10.10 13.57 26.63
CA ALA A 61 -10.63 12.74 25.55
C ALA A 61 -10.46 13.42 24.18
N ARG A 62 -10.73 14.73 24.08
CA ARG A 62 -10.48 15.51 22.85
C ARG A 62 -9.00 15.55 22.47
N GLN A 63 -8.11 15.82 23.44
CA GLN A 63 -6.65 15.82 23.22
C GLN A 63 -6.15 14.45 22.72
N LEU A 64 -6.73 13.37 23.21
CA LEU A 64 -6.46 12.00 22.77
C LEU A 64 -7.18 11.64 21.46
N GLN A 65 -7.67 12.62 20.69
CA GLN A 65 -8.30 12.45 19.38
C GLN A 65 -9.58 11.60 19.39
N ALA A 66 -10.34 11.58 20.49
CA ALA A 66 -11.59 10.83 20.57
C ALA A 66 -12.62 11.26 19.50
N ALA A 67 -12.55 12.49 19.00
CA ALA A 67 -13.40 12.93 17.88
C ALA A 67 -13.21 12.10 16.60
N VAL A 68 -12.01 11.53 16.39
CA VAL A 68 -11.70 10.68 15.23
C VAL A 68 -11.97 9.21 15.53
N TYR A 69 -11.58 8.73 16.71
CA TYR A 69 -11.54 7.30 17.02
C TYR A 69 -12.70 6.79 17.91
N ALA A 70 -13.35 7.68 18.66
CA ALA A 70 -14.48 7.38 19.55
C ALA A 70 -15.55 8.51 19.53
N PRO A 71 -16.04 8.92 18.33
CA PRO A 71 -16.87 10.11 18.19
C PRO A 71 -18.19 10.02 18.96
N ASP A 72 -18.79 8.84 19.01
CA ASP A 72 -20.08 8.63 19.66
C ASP A 72 -19.96 8.81 21.18
N GLN A 73 -18.92 8.21 21.77
CA GLN A 73 -18.65 8.32 23.20
C GLN A 73 -18.31 9.76 23.61
N LEU A 74 -17.52 10.45 22.79
CA LEU A 74 -17.20 11.86 23.04
C LEU A 74 -18.45 12.74 22.99
N ARG A 75 -19.33 12.55 21.99
CA ARG A 75 -20.59 13.31 21.90
C ARG A 75 -21.49 13.07 23.11
N MET A 76 -21.58 11.84 23.60
CA MET A 76 -22.34 11.53 24.81
C MET A 76 -21.75 12.21 26.05
N ALA A 77 -20.42 12.21 26.20
CA ALA A 77 -19.73 12.88 27.30
C ALA A 77 -19.98 14.41 27.29
N GLU A 78 -19.86 15.03 26.11
CA GLU A 78 -20.16 16.46 25.90
C GLU A 78 -21.62 16.79 26.20
N HIS A 79 -22.54 15.92 25.78
CA HIS A 79 -23.96 16.08 26.07
C HIS A 79 -24.24 16.04 27.58
N TYR A 80 -23.71 15.05 28.30
CA TYR A 80 -23.91 14.96 29.76
C TYR A 80 -23.26 16.12 30.52
N LEU A 81 -22.09 16.59 30.08
CA LEU A 81 -21.44 17.75 30.68
C LEU A 81 -22.30 19.02 30.51
N GLU A 82 -22.88 19.21 29.32
CA GLU A 82 -23.76 20.34 29.06
C GLU A 82 -25.07 20.24 29.86
N GLN A 83 -25.67 19.04 29.97
CA GLN A 83 -26.83 18.83 30.84
C GLN A 83 -26.51 19.14 32.31
N SER A 84 -25.35 18.71 32.81
CA SER A 84 -24.88 19.03 34.16
C SER A 84 -24.75 20.55 34.36
N ARG A 85 -24.14 21.26 33.40
CA ARG A 85 -23.97 22.72 33.42
C ARG A 85 -25.31 23.46 33.48
N LEU A 86 -26.25 23.06 32.64
CA LEU A 86 -27.60 23.65 32.58
C LEU A 86 -28.38 23.41 33.88
N MET A 87 -28.32 22.19 34.43
CA MET A 87 -28.94 21.86 35.72
C MET A 87 -28.30 22.67 36.86
N TRP A 88 -26.98 22.81 36.88
CA TRP A 88 -26.29 23.63 37.87
C TRP A 88 -26.75 25.10 37.78
N ALA A 89 -26.80 25.68 36.58
CA ALA A 89 -27.27 27.04 36.38
C ALA A 89 -28.71 27.23 36.92
N SER A 90 -29.60 26.26 36.68
CA SER A 90 -30.98 26.26 37.19
C SER A 90 -31.05 26.17 38.71
N GLU A 91 -30.28 25.29 39.35
CA GLU A 91 -30.23 25.17 40.81
C GLU A 91 -29.67 26.43 41.48
N ASN A 92 -28.72 27.13 40.84
CA ASN A 92 -28.20 28.39 41.35
C ASN A 92 -29.23 29.53 41.36
N GLN A 93 -30.26 29.47 40.50
CA GLN A 93 -31.37 30.44 40.51
C GLN A 93 -32.36 30.19 41.66
N ARG A 94 -32.30 29.03 42.31
CA ARG A 94 -33.17 28.70 43.46
C ARG A 94 -32.63 29.28 44.75
N TRP A 95 -33.57 29.54 45.67
CA TRP A 95 -33.27 29.89 47.06
C TRP A 95 -32.38 28.81 47.71
N MET A 96 -31.42 29.22 48.54
CA MET A 96 -30.31 28.37 49.01
C MET A 96 -30.74 27.04 49.67
N TYR A 97 -31.88 26.99 50.34
CA TYR A 97 -32.42 25.77 50.97
C TYR A 97 -33.11 24.79 50.02
N HIS A 98 -33.59 25.24 48.87
CA HIS A 98 -34.33 24.42 47.90
C HIS A 98 -33.44 23.87 46.78
N ARG A 99 -32.12 24.04 46.90
CA ARG A 99 -31.16 23.56 45.91
C ARG A 99 -30.91 22.07 46.08
N ASN A 100 -30.92 21.32 44.99
CA ASN A 100 -30.54 19.91 44.97
C ASN A 100 -29.58 19.60 43.82
N PHE A 101 -28.31 19.35 44.18
CA PHE A 101 -27.25 19.11 43.21
C PHE A 101 -27.06 17.63 42.85
N SER A 102 -27.84 16.69 43.38
CA SER A 102 -27.68 15.25 43.13
C SER A 102 -27.76 14.90 41.62
N ARG A 103 -28.68 15.55 40.89
CA ARG A 103 -28.79 15.38 39.43
C ARG A 103 -27.61 15.99 38.68
N VAL A 104 -27.05 17.10 39.16
CA VAL A 104 -25.86 17.75 38.60
C VAL A 104 -24.66 16.83 38.73
N GLU A 105 -24.45 16.26 39.92
CA GLU A 105 -23.40 15.27 40.20
C GLU A 105 -23.56 14.02 39.34
N THR A 106 -24.78 13.50 39.22
CA THR A 106 -25.06 12.31 38.39
C THR A 106 -24.71 12.55 36.93
N MET A 107 -25.08 13.71 36.37
CA MET A 107 -24.75 14.05 34.98
C MET A 107 -23.26 14.34 34.81
N ALA A 108 -22.60 14.96 35.79
CA ALA A 108 -21.15 15.15 35.78
C ALA A 108 -20.40 13.81 35.81
N GLN A 109 -20.82 12.86 36.66
CA GLN A 109 -20.24 11.52 36.70
C GLN A 109 -20.42 10.79 35.36
N LYS A 110 -21.62 10.78 34.79
CA LYS A 110 -21.86 10.20 33.46
C LYS A 110 -21.01 10.83 32.36
N ALA A 111 -20.76 12.14 32.45
CA ALA A 111 -19.88 12.84 31.52
C ALA A 111 -18.42 12.38 31.67
N SER A 112 -17.92 12.25 32.92
CA SER A 112 -16.59 11.72 33.23
C SER A 112 -16.45 10.27 32.75
N ASP A 113 -17.38 9.38 33.11
CA ASP A 113 -17.36 7.97 32.71
C ASP A 113 -17.31 7.80 31.17
N MET A 114 -18.15 8.56 30.45
CA MET A 114 -18.16 8.52 28.98
C MET A 114 -16.90 9.13 28.37
N ALA A 115 -16.32 10.16 28.98
CA ALA A 115 -15.08 10.77 28.53
C ALA A 115 -13.88 9.84 28.72
N GLU A 116 -13.78 9.17 29.87
CA GLU A 116 -12.77 8.14 30.12
C GLU A 116 -12.89 6.98 29.13
N TYR A 117 -14.13 6.51 28.90
CA TYR A 117 -14.38 5.45 27.92
C TYR A 117 -14.00 5.90 26.49
N ALA A 118 -14.32 7.14 26.10
CA ALA A 118 -13.91 7.71 24.82
C ALA A 118 -12.38 7.80 24.69
N ALA A 119 -11.69 8.26 25.74
CA ALA A 119 -10.24 8.36 25.79
C ALA A 119 -9.57 6.99 25.64
N MET A 120 -9.99 6.00 26.44
CA MET A 120 -9.49 4.63 26.39
C MET A 120 -9.69 4.03 24.98
N ARG A 121 -10.91 4.10 24.46
CA ARG A 121 -11.24 3.59 23.12
C ARG A 121 -10.41 4.26 22.04
N SER A 122 -10.19 5.56 22.15
CA SER A 122 -9.38 6.33 21.21
C SER A 122 -7.94 5.82 21.15
N VAL A 123 -7.29 5.68 22.31
CA VAL A 123 -5.91 5.18 22.41
C VAL A 123 -5.81 3.76 21.86
N THR A 124 -6.66 2.84 22.31
CA THR A 124 -6.63 1.44 21.88
C THR A 124 -6.83 1.29 20.37
N LEU A 125 -7.83 1.99 19.80
CA LEU A 125 -8.09 1.92 18.37
C LEU A 125 -6.98 2.57 17.55
N ARG A 126 -6.46 3.72 18.00
CA ARG A 126 -5.34 4.40 17.33
C ARG A 126 -4.10 3.52 17.29
N ASP A 127 -3.73 2.91 18.41
CA ASP A 127 -2.53 2.08 18.51
C ASP A 127 -2.68 0.77 17.71
N SER A 128 -3.87 0.18 17.71
CA SER A 128 -4.20 -0.96 16.83
C SER A 128 -4.07 -0.58 15.35
N LEU A 129 -4.68 0.54 14.93
CA LEU A 129 -4.58 1.02 13.54
C LEU A 129 -3.15 1.37 13.14
N ARG A 130 -2.35 1.91 14.07
CA ARG A 130 -0.92 2.15 13.84
C ARG A 130 -0.19 0.84 13.54
N TRP A 131 -0.41 -0.20 14.34
CA TRP A 131 0.23 -1.49 14.12
C TRP A 131 -0.21 -2.14 12.80
N VAL A 132 -1.52 -2.13 12.51
CA VAL A 132 -2.09 -2.66 11.27
C VAL A 132 -1.56 -1.91 10.05
N ALA A 133 -1.53 -0.58 10.10
CA ALA A 133 -1.01 0.25 9.02
C ALA A 133 0.49 -0.01 8.79
N ALA A 134 1.32 -0.01 9.84
CA ALA A 134 2.75 -0.25 9.70
C ALA A 134 3.05 -1.61 9.06
N THR A 135 2.40 -2.66 9.55
CA THR A 135 2.56 -4.02 9.04
C THR A 135 2.06 -4.14 7.60
N GLY A 136 0.86 -3.62 7.32
CA GLY A 136 0.24 -3.64 6.01
C GLY A 136 1.04 -2.88 4.96
N ILE A 137 1.58 -1.70 5.32
CA ILE A 137 2.47 -0.91 4.46
C ILE A 137 3.71 -1.73 4.11
N ASN A 138 4.42 -2.25 5.11
CA ASN A 138 5.66 -2.99 4.89
C ASN A 138 5.47 -4.22 4.02
N LEU A 139 4.44 -5.03 4.29
CA LEU A 139 4.13 -6.22 3.49
C LEU A 139 3.78 -5.84 2.04
N THR A 140 2.98 -4.79 1.86
CA THR A 140 2.56 -4.34 0.53
C THR A 140 3.75 -3.78 -0.26
N LYS A 141 4.63 -2.98 0.37
CA LYS A 141 5.86 -2.50 -0.25
C LYS A 141 6.76 -3.64 -0.70
N LYS A 142 6.92 -4.66 0.14
CA LYS A 142 7.68 -5.86 -0.23
C LYS A 142 7.09 -6.54 -1.47
N ARG A 143 5.77 -6.76 -1.49
CA ARG A 143 5.08 -7.34 -2.66
C ARG A 143 5.25 -6.51 -3.94
N ILE A 144 5.15 -5.18 -3.83
CA ILE A 144 5.40 -4.28 -4.96
C ILE A 144 6.84 -4.43 -5.47
N ALA A 145 7.82 -4.44 -4.56
CA ALA A 145 9.22 -4.60 -4.90
C ALA A 145 9.49 -5.97 -5.57
N ASP A 146 8.92 -7.05 -5.03
CA ASP A 146 9.05 -8.41 -5.56
C ASP A 146 8.49 -8.51 -6.99
N ILE A 147 7.32 -7.92 -7.25
CA ILE A 147 6.72 -7.89 -8.60
C ILE A 147 7.56 -7.02 -9.54
N ARG A 148 8.02 -5.86 -9.08
CA ARG A 148 8.83 -4.95 -9.90
C ARG A 148 10.15 -5.59 -10.30
N SER A 149 10.85 -6.26 -9.39
CA SER A 149 12.13 -6.92 -9.70
C SER A 149 11.94 -8.11 -10.64
N GLN A 150 10.90 -8.93 -10.43
CA GLN A 150 10.65 -10.12 -11.24
C GLN A 150 10.19 -9.80 -12.66
N PHE A 151 9.55 -8.65 -12.87
CA PHE A 151 8.82 -8.35 -14.11
C PHE A 151 9.24 -7.02 -14.76
N ALA A 152 10.32 -6.37 -14.31
CA ALA A 152 10.81 -5.10 -14.86
C ALA A 152 11.01 -5.15 -16.39
N ASP A 153 11.56 -6.26 -16.89
CA ASP A 153 11.94 -6.43 -18.29
C ASP A 153 10.88 -7.20 -19.11
N MET A 154 9.77 -7.59 -18.48
CA MET A 154 8.68 -8.24 -19.19
C MET A 154 7.88 -7.23 -20.01
N PRO A 155 7.39 -7.62 -21.20
CA PRO A 155 6.56 -6.78 -22.03
C PRO A 155 5.15 -6.76 -21.43
N MET A 156 5.00 -6.05 -20.32
CA MET A 156 3.76 -6.01 -19.56
C MET A 156 2.71 -5.22 -20.33
N GLU A 157 1.49 -5.74 -20.37
CA GLU A 157 0.35 -5.02 -20.92
C GLU A 157 0.12 -3.70 -20.17
N GLY A 158 -0.55 -2.74 -20.82
CA GLY A 158 -0.82 -1.43 -20.24
C GLY A 158 -1.57 -1.51 -18.91
N GLN A 159 -2.48 -2.48 -18.76
CA GLN A 159 -3.29 -2.65 -17.56
C GLN A 159 -2.45 -3.05 -16.34
N VAL A 160 -1.58 -4.06 -16.44
CA VAL A 160 -0.71 -4.49 -15.33
C VAL A 160 0.19 -3.34 -14.86
N ARG A 161 0.80 -2.61 -15.80
CA ARG A 161 1.65 -1.45 -15.45
C ARG A 161 0.86 -0.37 -14.72
N GLN A 162 -0.36 -0.07 -15.18
CA GLN A 162 -1.25 0.88 -14.50
C GLN A 162 -1.57 0.41 -13.08
N GLN A 163 -1.92 -0.86 -12.88
CA GLN A 163 -2.24 -1.39 -11.55
C GLN A 163 -1.04 -1.28 -10.58
N ILE A 164 0.17 -1.57 -11.05
CA ILE A 164 1.40 -1.41 -10.26
C ILE A 164 1.61 0.06 -9.90
N ALA A 165 1.52 0.97 -10.88
CA ALA A 165 1.68 2.41 -10.64
C ALA A 165 0.64 2.97 -9.66
N PHE A 166 -0.63 2.55 -9.78
CA PHE A 166 -1.67 2.92 -8.82
C PHE A 166 -1.37 2.38 -7.41
N SER A 167 -0.83 1.17 -7.32
CA SER A 167 -0.42 0.59 -6.04
C SER A 167 0.74 1.37 -5.40
N GLU A 168 1.75 1.74 -6.20
CA GLU A 168 2.88 2.57 -5.77
C GLU A 168 2.43 3.96 -5.28
N LEU A 169 1.49 4.60 -5.98
CA LEU A 169 0.94 5.87 -5.53
C LEU A 169 0.15 5.71 -4.22
N ALA A 170 -0.72 4.69 -4.14
CA ALA A 170 -1.52 4.47 -2.95
C ALA A 170 -0.67 4.09 -1.73
N ILE A 171 0.44 3.36 -1.91
CA ILE A 171 1.34 3.04 -0.80
C ILE A 171 2.10 4.29 -0.32
N TYR A 172 2.53 5.16 -1.24
CA TYR A 172 3.12 6.46 -0.89
C TYR A 172 2.14 7.32 -0.09
N GLU A 173 0.88 7.44 -0.53
CA GLU A 173 -0.16 8.17 0.21
C GLU A 173 -0.42 7.55 1.60
N SER A 174 -0.31 6.23 1.72
CA SER A 174 -0.43 5.52 3.00
C SER A 174 0.72 5.86 3.95
N GLU A 175 1.96 5.88 3.46
CA GLU A 175 3.14 6.26 4.24
C GLU A 175 3.07 7.72 4.71
N GLU A 176 2.64 8.64 3.84
CA GLU A 176 2.46 10.05 4.21
C GLU A 176 1.37 10.24 5.26
N ALA A 177 0.25 9.52 5.14
CA ALA A 177 -0.79 9.53 6.16
C ALA A 177 -0.28 8.96 7.50
N PHE A 178 0.50 7.87 7.45
CA PHE A 178 1.10 7.25 8.62
C PHE A 178 2.05 8.21 9.36
N LYS A 179 2.93 8.91 8.63
CA LYS A 179 3.85 9.92 9.19
C LYS A 179 3.12 11.06 9.90
N ARG A 180 1.95 11.44 9.39
CA ARG A 180 1.09 12.49 9.98
C ARG A 180 0.24 12.00 11.15
N GLY A 181 0.32 10.71 11.51
CA GLY A 181 -0.50 10.08 12.55
C GLY A 181 -1.94 9.78 12.13
N ASP A 182 -2.30 9.95 10.85
CA ASP A 182 -3.62 9.60 10.31
C ASP A 182 -3.66 8.10 9.94
N PHE A 183 -3.70 7.26 10.98
CA PHE A 183 -3.66 5.81 10.79
C PHE A 183 -4.92 5.25 10.11
N ARG A 184 -6.07 5.91 10.23
CA ARG A 184 -7.30 5.49 9.50
C ARG A 184 -7.09 5.61 7.99
N ARG A 185 -6.58 6.76 7.55
CA ARG A 185 -6.27 6.98 6.13
C ARG A 185 -5.13 6.07 5.67
N ALA A 186 -4.10 5.89 6.49
CA ALA A 186 -3.00 4.97 6.18
C ALA A 186 -3.53 3.54 5.91
N VAL A 187 -4.40 3.01 6.79
CA VAL A 187 -5.02 1.69 6.60
C VAL A 187 -5.80 1.63 5.29
N ALA A 188 -6.69 2.60 5.05
CA ALA A 188 -7.50 2.61 3.83
C ALA A 188 -6.64 2.63 2.55
N ARG A 189 -5.54 3.41 2.56
CA ARG A 189 -4.66 3.56 1.39
C ARG A 189 -3.81 2.32 1.12
N TYR A 190 -3.20 1.69 2.14
CA TYR A 190 -2.43 0.47 1.88
C TYR A 190 -3.34 -0.68 1.44
N GLN A 191 -4.60 -0.75 1.91
CA GLN A 191 -5.53 -1.78 1.47
C GLN A 191 -5.86 -1.65 -0.03
N ILE A 192 -6.03 -0.43 -0.53
CA ILE A 192 -6.17 -0.17 -1.96
C ILE A 192 -4.93 -0.64 -2.71
N ALA A 193 -3.73 -0.27 -2.24
CA ALA A 193 -2.47 -0.71 -2.82
C ALA A 193 -2.36 -2.25 -2.84
N SER A 194 -2.60 -2.90 -1.69
CA SER A 194 -2.55 -4.35 -1.52
C SER A 194 -3.52 -5.08 -2.45
N LYS A 195 -4.72 -4.52 -2.69
CA LYS A 195 -5.67 -5.10 -3.64
C LYS A 195 -5.17 -4.98 -5.07
N LYS A 196 -4.70 -3.80 -5.48
CA LYS A 196 -4.19 -3.55 -6.83
C LYS A 196 -2.96 -4.37 -7.16
N ILE A 197 -2.01 -4.47 -6.23
CA ILE A 197 -0.82 -5.30 -6.44
C ILE A 197 -1.15 -6.80 -6.45
N GLY A 198 -2.15 -7.24 -5.68
CA GLY A 198 -2.68 -8.60 -5.75
C GLY A 198 -3.23 -8.92 -7.14
N SER A 199 -4.12 -8.06 -7.65
CA SER A 199 -4.68 -8.23 -9.00
C SER A 199 -3.60 -8.22 -10.09
N ALA A 200 -2.59 -7.35 -9.96
CA ALA A 200 -1.47 -7.32 -10.91
C ALA A 200 -0.67 -8.63 -10.88
N GLY A 201 -0.42 -9.16 -9.68
CA GLY A 201 0.25 -10.46 -9.50
C GLY A 201 -0.55 -11.62 -10.10
N ASP A 202 -1.87 -11.63 -9.92
CA ASP A 202 -2.76 -12.65 -10.50
C ASP A 202 -2.73 -12.60 -12.03
N GLU A 203 -2.79 -11.40 -12.62
CA GLU A 203 -2.75 -11.18 -14.07
C GLU A 203 -1.40 -11.62 -14.66
N VAL A 204 -0.28 -11.27 -14.03
CA VAL A 204 1.06 -11.75 -14.42
C VAL A 204 1.15 -13.28 -14.33
N THR A 205 0.62 -13.87 -13.25
CA THR A 205 0.60 -15.33 -13.09
C THR A 205 -0.18 -16.00 -14.22
N GLN A 206 -1.31 -15.43 -14.64
CA GLN A 206 -2.09 -15.94 -15.76
C GLN A 206 -1.32 -15.85 -17.08
N ILE A 207 -0.67 -14.71 -17.35
CA ILE A 207 0.17 -14.52 -18.54
C ILE A 207 1.28 -15.58 -18.60
N LEU A 208 2.00 -15.78 -17.50
CA LEU A 208 3.08 -16.77 -17.43
C LEU A 208 2.56 -18.20 -17.56
N ASN A 209 1.46 -18.54 -16.88
CA ASN A 209 0.85 -19.86 -17.03
C ASN A 209 0.47 -20.12 -18.49
N GLY A 210 -0.13 -19.15 -19.17
CA GLY A 210 -0.45 -19.22 -20.60
C GLY A 210 0.79 -19.40 -21.47
N TYR A 211 1.87 -18.66 -21.19
CA TYR A 211 3.14 -18.79 -21.89
C TYR A 211 3.73 -20.21 -21.76
N PHE A 212 3.78 -20.74 -20.54
CA PHE A 212 4.37 -22.04 -20.23
C PHE A 212 3.50 -23.25 -20.61
N VAL A 213 2.26 -23.06 -21.09
CA VAL A 213 1.45 -24.15 -21.69
C VAL A 213 2.24 -24.86 -22.80
N ASN A 214 3.07 -24.13 -23.54
CA ASN A 214 3.87 -24.67 -24.66
C ASN A 214 5.18 -25.34 -24.22
N ALA A 215 5.53 -25.35 -22.93
CA ALA A 215 6.80 -25.90 -22.44
C ALA A 215 7.07 -27.37 -22.85
N PRO A 216 6.08 -28.29 -22.87
CA PRO A 216 6.32 -29.64 -23.38
C PRO A 216 6.70 -29.67 -24.87
N LYS A 217 6.07 -28.79 -25.68
CA LYS A 217 6.35 -28.67 -27.12
C LYS A 217 7.78 -28.16 -27.35
N TRP A 218 8.16 -27.09 -26.64
CA TRP A 218 9.52 -26.52 -26.70
C TRP A 218 10.59 -27.55 -26.30
N ARG A 219 10.37 -28.31 -25.22
CA ARG A 219 11.29 -29.35 -24.77
C ARG A 219 11.52 -30.41 -25.84
N LYS A 220 10.44 -30.86 -26.48
CA LYS A 220 10.52 -31.82 -27.59
C LYS A 220 11.35 -31.27 -28.76
N TRP A 221 11.08 -30.04 -29.16
CA TRP A 221 11.82 -29.37 -30.23
C TRP A 221 13.32 -29.25 -29.93
N VAL A 222 13.66 -28.79 -28.72
CA VAL A 222 15.05 -28.65 -28.27
C VAL A 222 15.77 -30.01 -28.27
N GLN A 223 15.14 -31.04 -27.70
CA GLN A 223 15.70 -32.40 -27.70
C GLN A 223 15.92 -32.94 -29.12
N GLN A 224 14.97 -32.73 -30.02
CA GLN A 224 15.09 -33.10 -31.43
C GLN A 224 16.28 -32.40 -32.10
N THR A 225 16.45 -31.11 -31.86
CA THR A 225 17.54 -30.32 -32.46
C THR A 225 18.91 -30.70 -31.91
N ILE A 226 19.04 -30.91 -30.60
CA ILE A 226 20.29 -31.38 -29.98
C ILE A 226 20.64 -32.79 -30.48
N ARG A 227 19.65 -33.68 -30.57
CA ARG A 227 19.83 -35.04 -31.11
C ARG A 227 20.30 -35.01 -32.57
N TRP A 228 19.68 -34.17 -33.40
CA TRP A 228 20.11 -33.98 -34.79
C TRP A 228 21.58 -33.53 -34.86
N SER A 229 21.99 -32.59 -34.00
CA SER A 229 23.38 -32.13 -33.91
C SER A 229 24.34 -33.27 -33.55
N ALA A 230 23.96 -34.14 -32.62
CA ALA A 230 24.75 -35.32 -32.23
C ALA A 230 24.88 -36.33 -33.37
N GLU A 231 23.77 -36.64 -34.06
CA GLU A 231 23.74 -37.64 -35.14
C GLU A 231 24.47 -37.18 -36.41
N LYS A 232 24.42 -35.89 -36.74
CA LYS A 232 25.05 -35.32 -37.93
C LYS A 232 26.45 -34.77 -37.70
N ASN A 233 26.89 -34.70 -36.44
CA ASN A 233 28.16 -34.09 -36.06
C ASN A 233 28.29 -32.63 -36.55
N GLU A 234 27.15 -31.92 -36.55
CA GLU A 234 26.97 -30.61 -37.14
C GLU A 234 26.44 -29.58 -36.12
N PRO A 235 26.68 -28.28 -36.34
CA PRO A 235 26.23 -27.22 -35.46
C PRO A 235 24.72 -26.96 -35.60
N VAL A 236 24.06 -26.55 -34.52
CA VAL A 236 22.67 -26.09 -34.48
C VAL A 236 22.52 -24.87 -33.58
N ILE A 237 21.51 -24.05 -33.85
CA ILE A 237 21.18 -22.86 -33.05
C ILE A 237 19.92 -23.13 -32.24
N ILE A 238 19.94 -22.73 -30.96
CA ILE A 238 18.76 -22.74 -30.10
C ILE A 238 18.62 -21.36 -29.44
N VAL A 239 17.50 -20.69 -29.66
CA VAL A 239 17.19 -19.40 -29.04
C VAL A 239 16.18 -19.59 -27.92
N ASP A 240 16.56 -19.16 -26.72
CA ASP A 240 15.72 -19.08 -25.53
C ASP A 240 15.24 -17.63 -25.36
N LYS A 241 13.95 -17.41 -25.61
CA LYS A 241 13.36 -16.06 -25.58
C LYS A 241 13.34 -15.47 -24.17
N LEU A 242 12.91 -16.24 -23.18
CA LEU A 242 12.82 -15.80 -21.78
C LEU A 242 14.20 -15.48 -21.20
N ALA A 243 15.20 -16.33 -21.46
CA ALA A 243 16.56 -16.11 -21.01
C ALA A 243 17.31 -15.02 -21.79
N HIS A 244 16.76 -14.56 -22.93
CA HIS A 244 17.43 -13.68 -23.89
C HIS A 244 18.79 -14.23 -24.31
N ARG A 245 18.81 -15.52 -24.68
CA ARG A 245 20.04 -16.24 -25.09
C ARG A 245 19.91 -16.95 -26.42
N CYS A 246 21.00 -16.93 -27.17
CA CYS A 246 21.23 -17.80 -28.33
C CYS A 246 22.34 -18.78 -27.99
N HIS A 247 22.01 -20.06 -27.96
CA HIS A 247 22.92 -21.17 -27.70
C HIS A 247 23.32 -21.84 -29.01
N VAL A 248 24.58 -22.26 -29.11
CA VAL A 248 25.08 -23.08 -30.22
C VAL A 248 25.47 -24.43 -29.68
N TYR A 249 24.91 -25.48 -30.26
CA TYR A 249 25.29 -26.87 -29.96
C TYR A 249 26.03 -27.45 -31.15
N ARG A 250 27.03 -28.30 -30.88
CA ARG A 250 27.73 -29.11 -31.87
C ARG A 250 27.94 -30.49 -31.28
N ASN A 251 27.64 -31.53 -32.06
CA ASN A 251 27.74 -32.92 -31.62
C ASN A 251 26.91 -33.18 -30.34
N GLY A 252 25.78 -32.49 -30.20
CA GLY A 252 24.91 -32.57 -29.02
C GLY A 252 25.40 -31.81 -27.78
N VAL A 253 26.56 -31.14 -27.83
CA VAL A 253 27.15 -30.41 -26.69
C VAL A 253 27.07 -28.90 -26.92
N LYS A 254 26.72 -28.13 -25.89
CA LYS A 254 26.70 -26.66 -25.96
C LYS A 254 28.13 -26.15 -26.10
N THR A 255 28.42 -25.42 -27.17
CA THR A 255 29.76 -24.89 -27.51
C THR A 255 29.87 -23.38 -27.41
N ALA A 256 28.76 -22.66 -27.55
CA ALA A 256 28.73 -21.21 -27.37
C ALA A 256 27.37 -20.73 -26.88
N GLU A 257 27.35 -19.52 -26.31
CA GLU A 257 26.15 -18.84 -25.84
C GLU A 257 26.33 -17.33 -25.94
N PHE A 258 25.32 -16.64 -26.45
CA PHE A 258 25.35 -15.20 -26.71
C PHE A 258 24.08 -14.54 -26.14
N PRO A 259 24.19 -13.34 -25.53
CA PRO A 259 23.02 -12.52 -25.24
C PRO A 259 22.34 -12.07 -26.53
N VAL A 260 21.01 -12.01 -26.52
CA VAL A 260 20.23 -11.54 -27.67
C VAL A 260 19.21 -10.48 -27.31
N GLU A 261 18.88 -9.65 -28.28
CA GLU A 261 17.74 -8.73 -28.24
C GLU A 261 16.67 -9.23 -29.22
N LEU A 262 15.43 -9.16 -28.78
CA LEU A 262 14.26 -9.71 -29.48
C LEU A 262 13.32 -8.59 -29.89
N GLY A 263 12.14 -8.97 -30.38
CA GLY A 263 11.06 -8.01 -30.55
C GLY A 263 10.44 -7.56 -29.21
N PRO A 264 9.81 -6.37 -29.16
CA PRO A 264 9.29 -5.80 -27.93
C PRO A 264 8.17 -6.65 -27.32
N ASN A 265 7.52 -7.53 -28.09
CA ASN A 265 6.53 -8.49 -27.61
C ASN A 265 7.13 -9.91 -27.55
N TRP A 266 8.31 -10.03 -26.93
CA TRP A 266 9.04 -11.30 -26.88
C TRP A 266 8.31 -12.39 -26.08
N LEU A 267 7.46 -12.05 -25.11
CA LEU A 267 6.63 -13.05 -24.42
C LEU A 267 5.43 -13.49 -25.28
N GLY A 268 5.07 -12.73 -26.31
CA GLY A 268 4.01 -13.05 -27.23
C GLY A 268 4.37 -14.13 -28.24
N HIS A 269 3.33 -14.74 -28.81
CA HIS A 269 3.44 -15.63 -29.96
C HIS A 269 3.38 -14.84 -31.26
N LYS A 270 4.24 -15.19 -32.22
CA LYS A 270 4.20 -14.58 -33.55
C LYS A 270 3.01 -15.12 -34.33
N ARG A 271 2.11 -14.22 -34.73
CA ARG A 271 0.84 -14.50 -35.39
C ARG A 271 0.67 -13.73 -36.68
N GLN A 272 1.26 -12.53 -36.80
CA GLN A 272 1.13 -11.71 -38.00
C GLN A 272 2.27 -10.69 -38.12
N ARG A 273 2.37 -10.04 -39.27
CA ARG A 273 3.26 -8.89 -39.46
C ARG A 273 2.90 -7.78 -38.46
N GLY A 274 3.91 -7.23 -37.78
CA GLY A 274 3.76 -6.07 -36.90
C GLY A 274 3.38 -6.40 -35.44
N ASP A 275 3.29 -7.68 -35.07
CA ASP A 275 3.00 -8.10 -33.69
C ASP A 275 4.18 -7.94 -32.70
N GLY A 276 5.36 -7.56 -33.20
CA GLY A 276 6.57 -7.36 -32.40
C GLY A 276 7.10 -8.63 -31.73
N ALA A 277 6.62 -9.83 -32.13
CA ALA A 277 7.02 -11.09 -31.54
C ALA A 277 8.07 -11.80 -32.41
N THR A 278 9.06 -12.40 -31.75
CA THR A 278 9.97 -13.38 -32.35
C THR A 278 9.26 -14.74 -32.39
N PRO A 279 9.25 -15.44 -33.55
CA PRO A 279 8.49 -16.67 -33.69
C PRO A 279 9.07 -17.82 -32.86
N GLU A 280 8.24 -18.80 -32.54
CA GLU A 280 8.65 -20.03 -31.86
C GLU A 280 8.40 -21.21 -32.81
N GLY A 281 9.42 -22.04 -33.02
CA GLY A 281 9.34 -23.09 -34.03
C GLY A 281 10.67 -23.73 -34.36
N LEU A 282 10.59 -24.71 -35.26
CA LEU A 282 11.72 -25.36 -35.90
C LEU A 282 11.97 -24.72 -37.26
N TYR A 283 13.16 -24.16 -37.43
CA TYR A 283 13.60 -23.45 -38.61
C TYR A 283 14.96 -23.97 -39.08
N HIS A 284 15.43 -23.45 -40.20
CA HIS A 284 16.82 -23.55 -40.64
C HIS A 284 17.29 -22.23 -41.24
N VAL A 285 18.60 -22.02 -41.25
CA VAL A 285 19.23 -20.90 -41.96
C VAL A 285 18.97 -21.08 -43.44
N LYS A 286 18.09 -20.25 -44.00
CA LYS A 286 17.77 -20.23 -45.43
C LYS A 286 18.88 -19.56 -46.23
N ARG A 287 19.44 -18.46 -45.70
CA ARG A 287 20.48 -17.67 -46.38
C ARG A 287 21.46 -17.04 -45.40
N LYS A 288 22.74 -17.00 -45.79
CA LYS A 288 23.77 -16.21 -45.10
C LYS A 288 24.06 -14.89 -45.84
N LYS A 289 23.90 -13.77 -45.14
CA LYS A 289 24.06 -12.42 -45.68
C LYS A 289 25.19 -11.68 -44.98
N SER A 290 25.97 -10.96 -45.78
CA SER A 290 27.08 -10.09 -45.35
C SER A 290 27.32 -9.01 -46.41
N GLY A 291 28.04 -7.95 -46.03
CA GLY A 291 28.30 -6.81 -46.92
C GLY A 291 27.00 -6.16 -47.36
N HIS A 292 26.89 -5.78 -48.63
CA HIS A 292 25.71 -5.09 -49.18
C HIS A 292 24.41 -5.92 -49.17
N ARG A 293 24.44 -7.21 -48.78
CA ARG A 293 23.26 -8.07 -48.71
C ARG A 293 22.45 -7.91 -47.43
N THR A 294 22.96 -7.20 -46.43
CA THR A 294 22.26 -6.94 -45.15
C THR A 294 22.66 -5.59 -44.57
N ALA A 295 21.71 -4.91 -43.92
CA ALA A 295 21.97 -3.69 -43.16
C ALA A 295 22.52 -3.98 -41.75
N TYR A 296 22.49 -5.25 -41.29
CA TYR A 296 22.74 -5.63 -39.90
C TYR A 296 24.13 -6.22 -39.67
N TYR A 297 25.14 -5.72 -40.40
CA TYR A 297 26.52 -6.25 -40.42
C TYR A 297 26.64 -7.67 -41.00
N LYS A 298 26.06 -8.67 -40.34
CA LYS A 298 25.89 -10.06 -40.79
C LYS A 298 24.52 -10.58 -40.37
N ALA A 299 23.88 -11.39 -41.22
CA ALA A 299 22.56 -11.94 -40.93
C ALA A 299 22.40 -13.38 -41.43
N LEU A 300 21.70 -14.18 -40.64
CA LEU A 300 21.23 -15.53 -40.95
C LEU A 300 19.72 -15.45 -41.11
N GLU A 301 19.23 -15.38 -42.35
CA GLU A 301 17.80 -15.38 -42.62
C GLU A 301 17.27 -16.80 -42.38
N ILE A 302 16.26 -16.94 -41.51
CA ILE A 302 15.61 -18.23 -41.27
C ILE A 302 14.47 -18.44 -42.27
N ASN A 303 14.05 -19.70 -42.45
CA ASN A 303 12.93 -20.04 -43.33
C ASN A 303 11.53 -19.70 -42.76
N TYR A 304 11.40 -18.61 -42.01
CA TYR A 304 10.09 -18.09 -41.57
C TYR A 304 9.43 -17.24 -42.69
N PRO A 305 8.13 -17.43 -42.96
CA PRO A 305 7.27 -18.46 -42.41
C PRO A 305 7.53 -19.83 -43.07
N ASN A 306 7.52 -20.89 -42.26
CA ASN A 306 7.55 -22.28 -42.71
C ASN A 306 6.12 -22.83 -42.90
N ALA A 307 5.98 -24.10 -43.25
CA ALA A 307 4.66 -24.72 -43.46
C ALA A 307 3.76 -24.71 -42.21
N GLU A 308 4.34 -24.90 -41.02
CA GLU A 308 3.61 -24.85 -39.75
C GLU A 308 3.12 -23.43 -39.46
N ASP A 309 3.96 -22.41 -39.68
CA ASP A 309 3.58 -21.00 -39.49
C ASP A 309 2.43 -20.61 -40.44
N VAL A 310 2.49 -21.02 -41.70
CA VAL A 310 1.44 -20.75 -42.69
C VAL A 310 0.12 -21.44 -42.29
N ALA A 311 0.18 -22.67 -41.80
CA ALA A 311 -1.00 -23.39 -41.32
C ALA A 311 -1.62 -22.71 -40.10
N GLN A 312 -0.81 -22.33 -39.11
CA GLN A 312 -1.26 -21.64 -37.91
C GLN A 312 -1.88 -20.27 -38.23
N PHE A 313 -1.25 -19.51 -39.13
CA PHE A 313 -1.76 -18.22 -39.61
C PHE A 313 -3.14 -18.36 -40.25
N ARG A 314 -3.29 -19.28 -41.22
CA ARG A 314 -4.56 -19.53 -41.91
C ARG A 314 -5.65 -19.98 -40.95
N ALA A 315 -5.32 -20.86 -40.00
CA ALA A 315 -6.27 -21.31 -38.99
C ALA A 315 -6.73 -20.16 -38.07
N ALA A 316 -5.83 -19.26 -37.68
CA ALA A 316 -6.17 -18.08 -36.90
C ALA A 316 -7.06 -17.09 -37.67
N GLN A 317 -6.80 -16.89 -38.97
CA GLN A 317 -7.70 -16.11 -39.83
C GLN A 317 -9.08 -16.76 -39.97
N ALA A 318 -9.15 -18.08 -40.12
CA ALA A 318 -10.40 -18.81 -40.25
C ALA A 318 -11.27 -18.73 -38.99
N ARG A 319 -10.65 -18.72 -37.80
CA ARG A 319 -11.34 -18.52 -36.52
C ARG A 319 -11.74 -17.06 -36.24
N GLY A 320 -11.24 -16.11 -37.03
CA GLY A 320 -11.47 -14.68 -36.81
C GLY A 320 -10.56 -14.06 -35.74
N ASP A 321 -9.56 -14.80 -35.25
CA ASP A 321 -8.61 -14.26 -34.27
C ASP A 321 -7.64 -13.23 -34.88
N ILE A 322 -7.51 -13.24 -36.22
CA ILE A 322 -6.67 -12.35 -37.01
C ILE A 322 -7.51 -11.84 -38.19
N ALA A 323 -7.33 -10.57 -38.55
CA ALA A 323 -8.03 -9.96 -39.67
C ALA A 323 -7.74 -10.68 -41.00
N ARG A 324 -8.75 -10.79 -41.87
CA ARG A 324 -8.62 -11.48 -43.17
C ARG A 324 -7.60 -10.84 -44.10
N ASN A 325 -7.37 -9.52 -43.98
CA ASN A 325 -6.39 -8.77 -44.75
C ASN A 325 -5.01 -8.67 -44.08
N ALA A 326 -4.82 -9.27 -42.91
CA ALA A 326 -3.51 -9.32 -42.27
C ALA A 326 -2.52 -10.12 -43.13
N GLY A 327 -1.23 -9.79 -43.03
CA GLY A 327 -0.15 -10.56 -43.64
C GLY A 327 0.62 -11.34 -42.58
N ILE A 328 1.09 -12.55 -42.92
CA ILE A 328 1.90 -13.38 -42.02
C ILE A 328 3.27 -12.76 -41.67
N GLY A 329 3.83 -11.96 -42.59
CA GLY A 329 5.19 -11.42 -42.44
C GLY A 329 6.24 -12.32 -43.10
N GLY A 330 7.51 -12.12 -42.73
CA GLY A 330 8.66 -12.81 -43.30
C GLY A 330 9.97 -12.11 -42.91
N LEU A 331 11.08 -12.54 -43.51
CA LEU A 331 12.42 -11.94 -43.33
C LEU A 331 12.85 -11.87 -41.85
N ILE A 332 12.58 -12.94 -41.10
CA ILE A 332 13.11 -13.07 -39.75
C ILE A 332 14.56 -13.54 -39.85
N GLU A 333 15.44 -12.89 -39.10
CA GLU A 333 16.88 -13.12 -39.17
C GLU A 333 17.47 -13.25 -37.76
N VAL A 334 18.55 -14.03 -37.64
CA VAL A 334 19.51 -13.91 -36.54
C VAL A 334 20.66 -13.03 -37.05
N HIS A 335 20.83 -11.83 -36.50
CA HIS A 335 21.69 -10.81 -37.11
C HIS A 335 22.55 -10.03 -36.11
N GLY A 336 23.51 -9.24 -36.62
CA GLY A 336 24.35 -8.32 -35.86
C GLY A 336 23.60 -7.05 -35.42
N ASP A 337 24.31 -5.96 -35.17
CA ASP A 337 23.73 -4.67 -34.74
C ASP A 337 22.86 -4.74 -33.47
N GLY A 338 23.04 -5.77 -32.64
CA GLY A 338 22.47 -5.84 -31.30
C GLY A 338 23.36 -5.19 -30.25
N GLY A 339 22.93 -5.27 -28.99
CA GLY A 339 23.61 -4.66 -27.85
C GLY A 339 23.17 -3.23 -27.57
N LYS A 340 21.95 -2.87 -28.00
CA LYS A 340 21.28 -1.59 -27.72
C LYS A 340 20.72 -1.51 -26.31
N GLY A 341 20.66 -2.63 -25.57
CA GLY A 341 20.18 -2.71 -24.20
C GLY A 341 18.66 -2.79 -24.07
N ALA A 342 17.94 -3.09 -25.15
CA ALA A 342 16.49 -3.23 -25.16
C ALA A 342 16.02 -4.20 -26.26
N ASN A 343 14.81 -4.74 -26.12
CA ASN A 343 14.16 -5.53 -27.17
C ASN A 343 13.49 -4.60 -28.19
N TRP A 344 14.08 -4.47 -29.39
CA TRP A 344 13.71 -3.46 -30.37
C TRP A 344 13.35 -4.02 -31.76
N THR A 345 13.60 -5.29 -32.02
CA THR A 345 13.46 -5.82 -33.39
C THR A 345 11.99 -5.95 -33.79
N ALA A 346 11.69 -6.13 -35.07
CA ALA A 346 10.34 -6.46 -35.53
C ALA A 346 10.00 -7.97 -35.42
N GLY A 347 10.83 -8.74 -34.69
CA GLY A 347 10.75 -10.20 -34.54
C GLY A 347 12.04 -10.95 -34.86
N CYS A 348 13.09 -10.26 -35.29
CA CYS A 348 14.44 -10.83 -35.45
C CYS A 348 15.11 -11.13 -34.09
N VAL A 349 16.25 -11.81 -34.15
CA VAL A 349 17.14 -12.09 -33.01
C VAL A 349 18.45 -11.34 -33.24
N ALA A 350 18.69 -10.26 -32.49
CA ALA A 350 19.85 -9.39 -32.68
C ALA A 350 20.96 -9.73 -31.66
N LEU A 351 22.19 -9.89 -32.15
CA LEU A 351 23.40 -10.14 -31.40
C LEU A 351 24.36 -8.96 -31.57
N ARG A 352 25.28 -8.76 -30.62
CA ARG A 352 26.40 -7.83 -30.84
C ARG A 352 27.25 -8.31 -32.01
N ASN A 353 27.82 -7.39 -32.78
CA ASN A 353 28.61 -7.73 -33.98
C ASN A 353 29.72 -8.77 -33.72
N ARG A 354 30.44 -8.64 -32.60
CA ARG A 354 31.48 -9.61 -32.21
C ARG A 354 30.95 -11.02 -31.96
N ASP A 355 29.76 -11.12 -31.36
CA ASP A 355 29.11 -12.39 -31.05
C ASP A 355 28.54 -13.00 -32.36
N MET A 356 28.01 -12.14 -33.23
CA MET A 356 27.57 -12.50 -34.57
C MET A 356 28.73 -12.99 -35.45
N ASP A 357 29.95 -12.44 -35.31
CA ASP A 357 31.12 -12.95 -36.04
C ASP A 357 31.42 -14.40 -35.69
N THR A 358 31.41 -14.72 -34.39
CA THR A 358 31.60 -16.08 -33.89
C THR A 358 30.46 -17.00 -34.35
N LEU A 359 29.20 -16.59 -34.18
CA LEU A 359 28.06 -17.40 -34.63
C LEU A 359 28.10 -17.65 -36.14
N TYR A 360 28.37 -16.62 -36.93
CA TYR A 360 28.38 -16.69 -38.40
C TYR A 360 29.50 -17.60 -38.93
N SER A 361 30.63 -17.72 -38.24
CA SER A 361 31.68 -18.67 -38.62
C SER A 361 31.36 -20.12 -38.25
N MET A 362 30.50 -20.33 -37.24
CA MET A 362 30.15 -21.66 -36.74
C MET A 362 29.11 -22.38 -37.58
N VAL A 363 28.26 -21.67 -38.33
CA VAL A 363 27.05 -22.23 -38.97
C VAL A 363 27.01 -22.01 -40.49
N GLY A 364 26.22 -22.81 -41.19
CA GLY A 364 26.03 -22.78 -42.64
C GLY A 364 24.58 -22.50 -43.06
N GLU A 365 24.32 -22.40 -44.36
CA GLU A 365 22.95 -22.54 -44.88
C GLU A 365 22.48 -23.98 -44.63
N GLY A 366 21.20 -24.15 -44.31
CA GLY A 366 20.62 -25.43 -43.88
C GLY A 366 20.79 -25.73 -42.37
N THR A 367 21.65 -25.01 -41.65
CA THR A 367 21.83 -25.22 -40.20
C THR A 367 20.48 -25.08 -39.47
N PRO A 368 20.04 -26.09 -38.69
CA PRO A 368 18.83 -26.01 -37.90
C PRO A 368 18.86 -24.87 -36.87
N VAL A 369 17.73 -24.19 -36.73
CA VAL A 369 17.49 -23.12 -35.77
C VAL A 369 16.20 -23.40 -35.03
N THR A 370 16.26 -23.57 -33.72
CA THR A 370 15.08 -23.79 -32.89
C THR A 370 14.86 -22.60 -31.99
N ILE A 371 13.70 -21.98 -32.07
CA ILE A 371 13.34 -20.85 -31.21
C ILE A 371 12.22 -21.30 -30.27
N VAL A 372 12.45 -21.13 -28.98
CA VAL A 372 11.52 -21.54 -27.92
C VAL A 372 11.27 -20.41 -26.94
N GLY A 373 10.15 -20.49 -26.24
CA GLY A 373 9.86 -19.51 -25.20
C GLY A 373 10.83 -19.61 -24.02
N SER A 374 11.14 -20.83 -23.57
CA SER A 374 12.10 -21.07 -22.50
C SER A 374 12.67 -22.49 -22.56
N LEU A 375 13.95 -22.64 -22.24
CA LEU A 375 14.59 -23.94 -21.97
C LEU A 375 14.29 -24.47 -20.57
N ARG A 376 13.78 -23.61 -19.69
CA ARG A 376 13.55 -23.89 -18.27
C ARG A 376 12.05 -24.09 -17.98
N GLY A 377 11.76 -24.81 -16.91
CA GLY A 377 10.40 -24.95 -16.39
C GLY A 377 9.97 -23.73 -15.56
N ILE A 378 8.66 -23.63 -15.31
CA ILE A 378 8.05 -22.49 -14.60
C ILE A 378 8.61 -22.29 -13.18
N SER A 379 8.89 -23.37 -12.44
CA SER A 379 9.44 -23.31 -11.08
C SER A 379 10.85 -22.73 -11.00
N THR A 380 11.70 -23.08 -11.96
CA THR A 380 13.07 -22.56 -12.07
C THR A 380 13.10 -21.10 -12.54
N ALA A 381 12.11 -20.70 -13.34
CA ALA A 381 11.97 -19.31 -13.78
C ALA A 381 11.58 -18.36 -12.62
N TYR A 382 10.71 -18.80 -11.69
CA TYR A 382 10.34 -18.01 -10.51
C TYR A 382 11.49 -17.84 -9.50
N SER A 383 12.36 -18.84 -9.34
CA SER A 383 13.44 -18.83 -8.33
C SER A 383 14.68 -18.00 -8.71
N GLU A 384 14.97 -17.84 -10.00
CA GLU A 384 16.14 -17.06 -10.46
C GLU A 384 15.79 -15.59 -10.74
N ASN A 385 14.57 -15.27 -11.21
CA ASN A 385 14.13 -13.87 -11.33
C ASN A 385 13.97 -13.16 -9.98
N SER A 386 13.89 -13.92 -8.89
CA SER A 386 13.96 -13.39 -7.52
C SER A 386 15.40 -13.23 -7.01
N ALA A 387 16.41 -13.66 -7.78
CA ALA A 387 17.80 -13.77 -7.36
C ALA A 387 18.80 -13.17 -8.38
N ALA A 388 18.63 -11.91 -8.82
CA ALA A 388 19.77 -11.07 -9.26
C ALA A 388 19.40 -9.59 -9.54
N PRO A 389 20.34 -8.61 -9.36
CA PRO A 389 21.65 -8.73 -8.72
C PRO A 389 21.83 -7.78 -7.52
N ASP A 390 22.17 -8.35 -6.36
CA ASP A 390 23.00 -7.66 -5.37
C ASP A 390 24.42 -7.57 -5.93
N GLY A 391 24.71 -6.43 -6.56
CA GLY A 391 26.06 -6.02 -6.92
C GLY A 391 26.67 -5.15 -5.83
N LYS A 392 27.51 -5.74 -4.98
CA LYS A 392 28.86 -5.25 -4.64
C LYS A 392 29.47 -6.14 -3.56
N GLY A 393 30.52 -6.87 -3.96
CA GLY A 393 31.39 -7.57 -3.04
C GLY A 393 32.01 -6.60 -2.04
N GLN A 394 31.92 -6.94 -0.76
CA GLN A 394 32.90 -6.52 0.23
C GLN A 394 33.83 -7.69 0.47
N ASN A 395 34.98 -7.61 -0.19
CA ASN A 395 36.19 -8.24 0.25
C ASN A 395 36.82 -7.29 1.28
N THR A 396 36.77 -7.64 2.57
CA THR A 396 37.79 -7.21 3.53
C THR A 396 38.00 -8.30 4.57
N ALA A 397 39.20 -8.85 4.52
CA ALA A 397 39.86 -9.61 5.55
C ALA A 397 39.67 -9.06 6.97
N LYS A 398 39.40 -9.96 7.92
CA LYS A 398 40.30 -10.28 9.04
C LYS A 398 39.85 -11.56 9.73
#